data_AF-A0A539ELR8-F1
#
_entry.id   AF-A0A539ELR8-F1
#
_cell.length_a   1.000
_cell.length_b   1.000
_cell.length_c   1.000
_cell.angle_alpha   90.00
_cell.angle_beta   90.00
_cell.angle_gamma   90.00
#
_symmetry.space_group_name_H-M   'P 1'
#
loop_
_entity.id
_entity.type
_entity.pdbx_description
1 polymer ?
#
loop_
_entity_poly.entity_id
_entity_poly.type
_entity_poly.pdbx_seq_one_letter_code
_entity_poly.pdbx_strand_id
1 'polypeptide(L)'
;MKALLLCALLAPSAWAAKAAKGAAKAPAEAPPANDDEKLVDYFTKSETSDLDPKAIPRFMELDLSKMSPGRRAAALGKRLELKALRKAMESKTKPPIRRVGQDPLQECGVEEGSAQQAKIMATIGFMPVTQDEVAFLAQRTKCTECELSDEFTYTRLIVPGDKAKKIPTEKHMFIHAKDPLMALVSQYRAGGKGGTDFFSVGFFGACR
;
A
#
# COMPACT_ATOMS: atom_id res chain seq x y z
N MET A 1 69.79 -42.23 -0.35
CA MET A 1 70.31 -41.24 0.61
C MET A 1 69.43 -40.00 0.57
N LYS A 2 69.00 -39.49 1.74
CA LYS A 2 68.38 -38.16 2.02
C LYS A 2 67.01 -37.91 1.35
N ALA A 3 65.86 -37.99 2.02
CA ALA A 3 65.33 -37.17 3.12
C ALA A 3 65.31 -35.66 2.82
N LEU A 4 64.10 -35.07 2.74
CA LEU A 4 63.62 -33.80 3.33
C LEU A 4 62.40 -33.26 2.51
N LEU A 5 61.19 -33.28 3.10
CA LEU A 5 60.44 -32.16 3.74
C LEU A 5 59.35 -31.59 2.81
N LEU A 6 58.07 -31.86 3.15
CA LEU A 6 57.09 -30.90 3.68
C LEU A 6 56.92 -29.60 2.87
N CYS A 7 55.75 -29.45 2.25
CA CYS A 7 54.88 -28.30 2.52
C CYS A 7 53.47 -28.57 2.01
N ALA A 8 52.56 -28.80 2.97
CA ALA A 8 51.13 -28.74 2.76
C ALA A 8 50.72 -27.31 2.40
N LEU A 9 50.16 -27.11 1.21
CA LEU A 9 49.40 -25.93 0.87
C LEU A 9 47.95 -26.35 0.64
N LEU A 10 47.23 -26.44 1.76
CA LEU A 10 45.78 -26.30 1.81
C LEU A 10 45.44 -24.94 1.18
N ALA A 11 44.92 -24.97 -0.05
CA ALA A 11 44.32 -23.80 -0.69
C ALA A 11 42.90 -23.64 -0.15
N PRO A 12 42.56 -22.58 0.61
CA PRO A 12 41.19 -22.28 0.92
C PRO A 12 40.57 -21.55 -0.27
N SER A 13 39.55 -22.19 -0.82
CA SER A 13 38.47 -21.64 -1.67
C SER A 13 38.30 -20.12 -1.63
N ALA A 14 38.68 -19.46 -2.72
CA ALA A 14 38.41 -18.05 -3.02
C ALA A 14 36.95 -17.77 -3.43
N TRP A 15 35.97 -18.27 -2.65
CA TRP A 15 34.55 -18.11 -2.94
C TRP A 15 33.71 -17.70 -1.72
N ALA A 16 34.26 -16.85 -0.87
CA ALA A 16 33.57 -16.29 0.30
C ALA A 16 33.73 -14.77 0.42
N ALA A 17 33.74 -14.04 -0.71
CA ALA A 17 33.86 -12.58 -0.70
C ALA A 17 32.86 -11.92 -1.66
N LYS A 18 31.56 -12.21 -1.49
CA LYS A 18 30.46 -11.44 -2.11
C LYS A 18 29.12 -11.68 -1.41
N ALA A 19 29.10 -11.66 -0.09
CA ALA A 19 27.88 -11.75 0.72
C ALA A 19 27.93 -10.80 1.92
N ALA A 20 28.30 -9.53 1.68
CA ALA A 20 28.29 -8.49 2.70
C ALA A 20 27.86 -7.15 2.08
N LYS A 21 26.68 -7.13 1.46
CA LYS A 21 25.90 -5.91 1.18
C LYS A 21 24.44 -6.20 1.48
N GLY A 22 24.14 -6.21 2.77
CA GLY A 22 22.81 -6.48 3.31
C GLY A 22 22.82 -6.36 4.83
N ALA A 23 23.62 -5.44 5.38
CA ALA A 23 23.41 -5.03 6.76
C ALA A 23 22.12 -4.20 6.76
N ALA A 24 21.03 -4.82 7.23
CA ALA A 24 19.80 -4.12 7.53
C ALA A 24 20.14 -2.96 8.47
N LYS A 25 20.00 -1.74 7.95
CA LYS A 25 20.18 -0.52 8.72
C LYS A 25 19.17 -0.57 9.86
N ALA A 26 19.63 -0.46 11.10
CA ALA A 26 18.72 -0.41 12.25
C ALA A 26 17.69 0.72 12.03
N PRO A 27 16.41 0.49 12.34
CA PRO A 27 15.37 1.50 12.13
C PRO A 27 15.79 2.78 12.86
N ALA A 28 15.73 3.90 12.15
CA ALA A 28 16.13 5.19 12.71
C ALA A 28 15.16 5.54 13.85
N GLU A 29 15.68 5.89 15.02
CA GLU A 29 14.86 6.19 16.20
C GLU A 29 13.98 7.42 15.93
N ALA A 30 12.69 7.31 16.28
CA ALA A 30 11.73 8.37 16.01
C ALA A 30 11.99 9.62 16.87
N PRO A 31 11.70 10.83 16.36
CA PRO A 31 11.81 12.06 17.15
C PRO A 31 10.96 12.03 18.42
N PRO A 32 11.39 12.68 19.52
CA PRO A 32 10.66 12.70 20.78
C PRO A 32 9.23 13.24 20.65
N ALA A 33 8.39 12.93 21.65
CA ALA A 33 6.93 13.11 21.65
C ALA A 33 6.42 14.55 21.38
N ASN A 34 7.27 15.57 21.51
CA ASN A 34 6.87 16.98 21.51
C ASN A 34 7.18 17.74 20.20
N ASP A 35 7.63 17.05 19.15
CA ASP A 35 7.98 17.69 17.88
C ASP A 35 7.26 17.03 16.69
N ASP A 36 6.07 17.53 16.38
CA ASP A 36 5.20 17.01 15.34
C ASP A 36 5.71 17.32 13.93
N GLU A 37 6.42 18.44 13.76
CA GLU A 37 7.03 18.79 12.48
C GLU A 37 8.19 17.85 12.15
N LYS A 38 9.06 17.57 13.12
CA LYS A 38 10.12 16.57 12.94
C LYS A 38 9.57 15.18 12.73
N LEU A 39 8.46 14.82 13.40
CA LEU A 39 7.80 13.55 13.16
C LEU A 39 7.34 13.44 11.70
N VAL A 40 6.69 14.47 11.15
CA VAL A 40 6.27 14.45 9.74
C VAL A 40 7.46 14.40 8.79
N ASP A 41 8.50 15.20 9.04
CA ASP A 41 9.71 15.18 8.22
C ASP A 41 10.39 13.79 8.25
N TYR A 42 10.45 13.14 9.41
CA TYR A 42 10.96 11.78 9.57
C TYR A 42 10.14 10.77 8.75
N PHE A 43 8.81 10.82 8.84
CA PHE A 43 7.93 9.90 8.11
C PHE A 43 7.94 10.13 6.59
N THR A 44 8.05 11.37 6.14
CA THR A 44 7.96 11.73 4.72
C THR A 44 9.28 11.56 3.97
N LYS A 45 10.43 11.60 4.66
CA LYS A 45 11.76 11.43 4.06
C LYS A 45 12.31 10.01 4.16
N SER A 46 11.78 9.19 5.06
CA SER A 46 12.25 7.81 5.27
C SER A 46 11.50 6.80 4.40
N GLU A 47 12.19 5.77 3.97
CA GLU A 47 11.56 4.59 3.37
C GLU A 47 10.69 3.87 4.41
N THR A 48 9.60 3.26 3.96
CA THR A 48 8.64 2.62 4.88
C THR A 48 9.26 1.45 5.66
N SER A 49 10.29 0.79 5.11
CA SER A 49 11.05 -0.27 5.79
C SER A 49 11.88 0.23 6.98
N ASP A 50 12.23 1.51 6.99
CA ASP A 50 13.17 2.10 7.94
C ASP A 50 12.46 2.84 9.09
N LEU A 51 11.13 2.93 9.01
CA LEU A 51 10.29 3.60 10.01
C LEU A 51 10.20 2.77 11.29
N ASP A 52 10.27 3.45 12.43
CA ASP A 52 9.97 2.85 13.73
C ASP A 52 8.48 2.48 13.83
N PRO A 53 8.13 1.19 13.97
CA PRO A 53 6.74 0.76 14.10
C PRO A 53 6.01 1.40 15.28
N LYS A 54 6.72 1.77 16.36
CA LYS A 54 6.13 2.39 17.55
C LYS A 54 5.66 3.83 17.30
N ALA A 55 6.25 4.51 16.31
CA ALA A 55 5.89 5.88 15.97
C ALA A 55 4.71 5.98 15.00
N ILE A 56 4.34 4.88 14.34
CA ILE A 56 3.25 4.85 13.34
C ILE A 56 1.92 5.31 13.94
N PRO A 57 1.43 4.81 15.10
CA PRO A 57 0.15 5.25 15.65
C PRO A 57 0.09 6.76 15.88
N ARG A 58 1.14 7.33 16.51
CA ARG A 58 1.26 8.78 16.73
C ARG A 58 1.21 9.56 15.42
N PHE A 59 1.96 9.11 14.40
CA PHE A 59 1.95 9.76 13.09
C PHE A 59 0.58 9.69 12.40
N MET A 60 -0.16 8.59 12.56
CA MET A 60 -1.49 8.42 11.98
C MET A 60 -2.55 9.33 12.61
N GLU A 61 -2.41 9.65 13.90
CA GLU A 61 -3.39 10.44 14.67
C GLU A 61 -3.08 11.95 14.69
N LEU A 62 -1.89 12.35 14.22
CA LEU A 62 -1.44 13.74 14.25
C LEU A 62 -2.41 14.73 13.57
N ASP A 63 -2.63 15.89 14.18
CA ASP A 63 -3.41 16.97 13.57
C ASP A 63 -2.59 17.72 12.51
N LEU A 64 -2.97 17.56 11.24
CA LEU A 64 -2.29 18.20 10.11
C LEU A 64 -2.84 19.61 9.79
N SER A 65 -3.88 20.06 10.49
CA SER A 65 -4.56 21.34 10.21
C SER A 65 -3.67 22.56 10.42
N LYS A 66 -2.68 22.45 11.32
CA LYS A 66 -1.72 23.51 11.66
C LYS A 66 -0.49 23.52 10.76
N MET A 67 -0.34 22.53 9.88
CA MET A 67 0.84 22.40 9.01
C MET A 67 0.71 23.17 7.71
N SER A 68 1.86 23.53 7.13
CA SER A 68 1.93 24.12 5.79
C SER A 68 1.31 23.19 4.73
N PRO A 69 0.71 23.73 3.66
CA PRO A 69 0.02 22.91 2.66
C PRO A 69 0.88 21.81 2.04
N GLY A 70 2.16 22.10 1.78
CA GLY A 70 3.11 21.12 1.23
C GLY A 70 3.40 19.97 2.21
N ARG A 71 3.66 20.30 3.48
CA ARG A 71 3.94 19.28 4.52
C ARG A 71 2.69 18.46 4.84
N ARG A 72 1.51 19.09 4.87
CA ARG A 72 0.21 18.41 4.98
C ARG A 72 0.01 17.42 3.84
N ALA A 73 0.24 17.83 2.60
CA ALA A 73 0.11 16.96 1.43
C ALA A 73 1.06 15.75 1.52
N ALA A 74 2.32 15.96 1.88
CA ALA A 74 3.30 14.89 2.04
C ALA A 74 2.90 13.92 3.17
N ALA A 75 2.47 14.45 4.32
CA ALA A 75 2.00 13.64 5.45
C ALA A 75 0.77 12.80 5.08
N LEU A 76 -0.22 13.40 4.40
CA LEU A 76 -1.40 12.70 3.90
C LEU A 76 -1.01 11.58 2.93
N GLY A 77 -0.09 11.85 2.01
CA GLY A 77 0.44 10.84 1.09
C GLY A 77 1.06 9.65 1.82
N LYS A 78 1.90 9.93 2.82
CA LYS A 78 2.53 8.88 3.63
C LYS A 78 1.52 8.08 4.45
N ARG A 79 0.50 8.72 5.00
CA ARG A 79 -0.59 8.02 5.71
C ARG A 79 -1.35 7.07 4.80
N LEU A 80 -1.66 7.51 3.58
CA LEU A 80 -2.33 6.67 2.58
C LEU A 80 -1.46 5.48 2.17
N GLU A 81 -0.15 5.69 1.99
CA GLU A 81 0.81 4.59 1.74
C GLU A 81 0.82 3.56 2.89
N LEU A 82 0.93 4.03 4.14
CA LEU A 82 0.94 3.16 5.32
C LEU A 82 -0.38 2.39 5.48
N LYS A 83 -1.53 3.05 5.25
CA LYS A 83 -2.85 2.39 5.20
C LYS A 83 -2.89 1.31 4.12
N ALA A 84 -2.41 1.61 2.92
CA ALA A 84 -2.40 0.67 1.80
C ALA A 84 -1.54 -0.57 2.10
N LEU A 85 -0.35 -0.37 2.68
CA LEU A 85 0.55 -1.45 3.07
C LEU A 85 -0.04 -2.32 4.18
N ARG A 86 -0.66 -1.68 5.19
CA ARG A 86 -1.37 -2.39 6.26
C ARG A 86 -2.46 -3.29 5.68
N LYS A 87 -3.32 -2.74 4.81
CA LYS A 87 -4.37 -3.52 4.15
C LYS A 87 -3.80 -4.66 3.32
N ALA A 88 -2.77 -4.40 2.51
CA ALA A 88 -2.13 -5.44 1.69
C ALA A 88 -1.47 -6.57 2.50
N MET A 89 -1.06 -6.31 3.74
CA MET A 89 -0.55 -7.32 4.66
C MET A 89 -1.70 -8.09 5.34
N GLU A 90 -2.66 -7.37 5.92
CA GLU A 90 -3.81 -7.95 6.62
C GLU A 90 -4.58 -8.89 5.69
N SER A 91 -4.77 -8.48 4.44
CA SER A 91 -5.57 -9.20 3.45
C SER A 91 -5.00 -10.57 3.05
N LYS A 92 -3.71 -10.83 3.28
CA LYS A 92 -3.10 -12.16 3.12
C LYS A 92 -3.38 -13.13 4.28
N THR A 93 -3.79 -12.59 5.43
CA THR A 93 -3.91 -13.34 6.70
C THR A 93 -5.33 -13.36 7.25
N LYS A 94 -6.16 -12.38 6.87
CA LYS A 94 -7.54 -12.24 7.32
C LYS A 94 -8.43 -13.26 6.61
N PRO A 95 -9.37 -13.91 7.31
CA PRO A 95 -10.39 -14.72 6.65
C PRO A 95 -11.33 -13.83 5.81
N PRO A 96 -12.08 -14.42 4.85
CA PRO A 96 -13.08 -13.69 4.08
C PRO A 96 -14.05 -12.90 4.98
N ILE A 97 -14.37 -11.66 4.60
CA ILE A 97 -15.26 -10.79 5.37
C ILE A 97 -16.64 -11.41 5.60
N ARG A 98 -17.14 -12.15 4.60
CA ARG A 98 -18.44 -12.77 4.59
C ARG A 98 -18.33 -14.25 4.93
N ARG A 99 -19.09 -14.68 5.93
CA ARG A 99 -19.35 -16.11 6.20
C ARG A 99 -20.52 -16.57 5.33
N VAL A 100 -20.60 -17.87 5.05
CA VAL A 100 -21.70 -18.46 4.28
C VAL A 100 -23.04 -18.08 4.91
N GLY A 101 -23.93 -17.43 4.15
CA GLY A 101 -25.27 -17.02 4.59
C GLY A 101 -25.38 -15.64 5.23
N GLN A 102 -24.30 -14.86 5.27
CA GLN A 102 -24.33 -13.48 5.74
C GLN A 102 -24.58 -12.51 4.58
N ASP A 103 -25.35 -11.45 4.82
CA ASP A 103 -25.63 -10.45 3.78
C ASP A 103 -24.39 -9.59 3.45
N PRO A 104 -24.27 -9.12 2.20
CA PRO A 104 -23.16 -8.24 1.81
C PRO A 104 -23.20 -6.91 2.56
N LEU A 105 -22.03 -6.29 2.77
CA LEU A 105 -21.97 -4.92 3.28
C LEU A 105 -22.67 -3.96 2.32
N GLN A 106 -23.68 -3.24 2.85
CA GLN A 106 -24.46 -2.27 2.09
C GLN A 106 -23.91 -0.83 2.21
N GLU A 107 -23.32 -0.48 3.34
CA GLU A 107 -22.75 0.84 3.57
C GLU A 107 -21.22 0.80 3.47
N CYS A 108 -20.65 1.75 2.74
CA CYS A 108 -19.22 1.95 2.66
C CYS A 108 -18.84 3.35 3.11
N GLY A 109 -17.68 3.46 3.74
CA GLY A 109 -17.04 4.75 3.95
C GLY A 109 -16.75 5.41 2.61
N VAL A 110 -17.46 6.49 2.30
CA VAL A 110 -17.05 7.42 1.24
C VAL A 110 -16.00 8.34 1.82
N GLU A 111 -14.81 8.41 1.21
CA GLU A 111 -13.87 9.47 1.54
C GLU A 111 -14.25 10.72 0.76
N GLU A 112 -14.82 11.71 1.44
CA GLU A 112 -14.87 13.08 0.91
C GLU A 112 -13.47 13.69 0.98
N GLY A 113 -13.03 14.31 -0.11
CA GLY A 113 -11.72 14.94 -0.14
C GLY A 113 -11.58 15.99 -1.22
N SER A 114 -10.33 16.34 -1.54
CA SER A 114 -10.03 17.43 -2.46
C SER A 114 -9.42 16.93 -3.78
N ALA A 115 -9.49 17.75 -4.83
CA ALA A 115 -8.75 17.50 -6.06
C ALA A 115 -7.22 17.36 -5.82
N GLN A 116 -6.69 18.00 -4.79
CA GLN A 116 -5.29 17.83 -4.38
C GLN A 116 -5.04 16.43 -3.82
N GLN A 117 -5.97 15.88 -3.03
CA GLN A 117 -5.88 14.52 -2.52
C GLN A 117 -5.88 13.49 -3.65
N ALA A 118 -6.72 13.67 -4.67
CA ALA A 118 -6.72 12.81 -5.86
C ALA A 118 -5.34 12.79 -6.55
N LYS A 119 -4.70 13.95 -6.70
CA LYS A 119 -3.33 14.05 -7.25
C LYS A 119 -2.31 13.37 -6.35
N ILE A 120 -2.40 13.56 -5.03
CA ILE A 120 -1.51 12.92 -4.06
C ILE A 120 -1.61 11.39 -4.18
N MET A 121 -2.83 10.84 -4.23
CA MET A 121 -3.06 9.40 -4.40
C MET A 121 -2.32 8.85 -5.62
N ALA A 122 -2.41 9.54 -6.77
CA ALA A 122 -1.66 9.14 -7.97
C ALA A 122 -0.14 9.13 -7.75
N THR A 123 0.41 10.14 -7.07
CA THR A 123 1.86 10.23 -6.83
C THR A 123 2.42 9.15 -5.90
N ILE A 124 1.60 8.63 -4.99
CA ILE A 124 2.00 7.60 -4.02
C ILE A 124 1.71 6.18 -4.51
N GLY A 125 1.34 6.02 -5.77
CA GLY A 125 1.16 4.71 -6.41
C GLY A 125 -0.27 4.18 -6.42
N PHE A 126 -1.28 4.98 -6.12
CA PHE A 126 -2.65 4.61 -6.45
C PHE A 126 -2.93 4.84 -7.93
N MET A 127 -3.44 3.82 -8.58
CA MET A 127 -3.82 3.84 -9.98
C MET A 127 -5.31 4.15 -10.12
N PRO A 128 -5.71 5.07 -11.01
CA PRO A 128 -7.13 5.28 -11.29
C PRO A 128 -7.72 4.04 -11.94
N VAL A 129 -8.94 3.71 -11.54
CA VAL A 129 -9.76 2.64 -12.14
C VAL A 129 -11.11 3.16 -12.60
N THR A 130 -11.66 2.57 -13.66
CA THR A 130 -12.98 2.92 -14.19
C THR A 130 -14.11 2.19 -13.45
N GLN A 131 -15.35 2.64 -13.63
CA GLN A 131 -16.50 1.95 -13.04
C GLN A 131 -16.65 0.53 -13.62
N ASP A 132 -16.33 0.34 -14.90
CA ASP A 132 -16.37 -0.98 -15.55
C ASP A 132 -15.29 -1.92 -14.99
N GLU A 133 -14.10 -1.39 -14.69
CA GLU A 133 -13.06 -2.13 -14.00
C GLU A 133 -13.52 -2.53 -12.60
N VAL A 134 -14.14 -1.64 -11.84
CA VAL A 134 -14.71 -1.97 -10.52
C VAL A 134 -15.80 -3.04 -10.63
N ALA A 135 -16.68 -2.96 -11.62
CA ALA A 135 -17.70 -3.98 -11.87
C ALA A 135 -17.08 -5.35 -12.21
N PHE A 136 -16.01 -5.36 -13.00
CA PHE A 136 -15.26 -6.58 -13.29
C PHE A 136 -14.59 -7.16 -12.04
N LEU A 137 -13.99 -6.31 -11.20
CA LEU A 137 -13.41 -6.72 -9.93
C LEU A 137 -14.46 -7.37 -9.04
N ALA A 138 -15.59 -6.70 -8.81
CA ALA A 138 -16.71 -7.22 -8.03
C ALA A 138 -17.21 -8.58 -8.56
N GLN A 139 -17.31 -8.74 -9.88
CA GLN A 139 -17.74 -10.00 -10.50
C GLN A 139 -16.76 -11.16 -10.23
N ARG A 140 -15.45 -10.88 -10.29
CA ARG A 140 -14.36 -11.85 -10.15
C ARG A 140 -14.09 -12.21 -8.69
N THR A 141 -14.18 -11.23 -7.81
CA THR A 141 -13.93 -11.40 -6.38
C THR A 141 -15.19 -11.72 -5.59
N LYS A 142 -16.39 -11.65 -6.20
CA LYS A 142 -17.68 -11.77 -5.50
C LYS A 142 -17.91 -10.75 -4.38
N CYS A 143 -17.11 -9.68 -4.37
CA CYS A 143 -17.23 -8.58 -3.45
C CYS A 143 -18.23 -7.54 -3.96
N THR A 144 -18.96 -6.89 -3.06
CA THR A 144 -19.57 -5.58 -3.36
C THR A 144 -18.50 -4.50 -3.45
N GLU A 145 -18.84 -3.35 -4.03
CA GLU A 145 -17.95 -2.17 -4.02
C GLU A 145 -17.56 -1.76 -2.58
N CYS A 146 -18.44 -1.98 -1.62
CA CYS A 146 -18.18 -1.73 -0.21
C CYS A 146 -17.12 -2.68 0.34
N GLU A 147 -17.29 -3.98 0.09
CA GLU A 147 -16.34 -5.00 0.54
C GLU A 147 -14.98 -4.86 -0.14
N LEU A 148 -14.95 -4.39 -1.40
CA LEU A 148 -13.70 -4.02 -2.06
C LEU A 148 -12.97 -2.90 -1.28
N SER A 149 -13.71 -1.92 -0.76
CA SER A 149 -13.14 -0.80 0.00
C SER A 149 -12.59 -1.23 1.36
N ASP A 150 -13.21 -2.24 1.99
CA ASP A 150 -12.80 -2.72 3.31
C ASP A 150 -11.65 -3.72 3.25
N GLU A 151 -11.72 -4.69 2.33
CA GLU A 151 -10.74 -5.78 2.22
C GLU A 151 -9.49 -5.39 1.43
N PHE A 152 -9.63 -4.45 0.50
CA PHE A 152 -8.55 -4.02 -0.38
C PHE A 152 -8.27 -2.53 -0.27
N THR A 153 -7.27 -2.07 -1.01
CA THR A 153 -6.92 -0.66 -1.11
C THR A 153 -7.85 0.12 -2.04
N TYR A 154 -8.92 -0.50 -2.55
CA TYR A 154 -9.93 0.23 -3.32
C TYR A 154 -10.44 1.41 -2.52
N THR A 155 -10.34 2.59 -3.11
CA THR A 155 -10.69 3.86 -2.46
C THR A 155 -11.54 4.68 -3.40
N ARG A 156 -12.73 5.06 -2.92
CA ARG A 156 -13.62 5.98 -3.62
C ARG A 156 -13.50 7.37 -3.00
N LEU A 157 -12.93 8.28 -3.75
CA LEU A 157 -12.76 9.68 -3.37
C LEU A 157 -13.83 10.53 -4.07
N ILE A 158 -14.68 11.18 -3.29
CA ILE A 158 -15.64 12.16 -3.80
C ILE A 158 -15.06 13.55 -3.57
N VAL A 159 -14.88 14.30 -4.66
CA VAL A 159 -14.50 15.71 -4.62
C VAL A 159 -15.78 16.52 -4.78
N PRO A 160 -16.27 17.19 -3.71
CA PRO A 160 -17.52 17.93 -3.78
C PRO A 160 -17.39 19.08 -4.78
N GLY A 161 -18.38 19.21 -5.63
CA GLY A 161 -18.49 20.32 -6.57
C GLY A 161 -18.87 21.64 -5.88
N ASP A 162 -18.61 22.74 -6.55
CA ASP A 162 -19.09 24.07 -6.14
C ASP A 162 -20.33 24.44 -6.96
N LYS A 163 -21.51 24.33 -6.33
CA LYS A 163 -22.79 24.67 -6.97
C LYS A 163 -22.86 26.13 -7.42
N ALA A 164 -22.24 27.05 -6.66
CA ALA A 164 -22.23 28.48 -7.01
C ALA A 164 -21.40 28.74 -8.27
N LYS A 165 -20.32 27.96 -8.45
CA LYS A 165 -19.46 28.03 -9.64
C LYS A 165 -19.83 27.04 -10.75
N LYS A 166 -20.95 26.32 -10.63
CA LYS A 166 -21.38 25.25 -11.55
C LYS A 166 -20.30 24.17 -11.77
N ILE A 167 -19.46 23.93 -10.77
CA ILE A 167 -18.45 22.87 -10.83
C ILE A 167 -19.13 21.57 -10.39
N PRO A 168 -19.15 20.52 -11.22
CA PRO A 168 -19.77 19.25 -10.87
C PRO A 168 -18.97 18.54 -9.78
N THR A 169 -19.66 17.70 -9.01
CA THR A 169 -19.02 16.75 -8.10
C THR A 169 -18.29 15.68 -8.91
N GLU A 170 -17.02 15.42 -8.58
CA GLU A 170 -16.21 14.41 -9.25
C GLU A 170 -16.06 13.16 -8.37
N LYS A 171 -16.27 11.98 -8.97
CA LYS A 171 -16.00 10.68 -8.35
C LYS A 171 -14.70 10.12 -8.92
N HIS A 172 -13.70 9.95 -8.06
CA HIS A 172 -12.44 9.31 -8.40
C HIS A 172 -12.35 7.94 -7.73
N MET A 173 -11.89 6.92 -8.45
CA MET A 173 -11.76 5.55 -7.96
C MET A 173 -10.31 5.10 -8.13
N PHE A 174 -9.74 4.53 -7.08
CA PHE A 174 -8.33 4.25 -7.01
C PHE A 174 -8.05 2.87 -6.41
N ILE A 175 -6.98 2.21 -6.87
CA ILE A 175 -6.43 0.99 -6.28
C ILE A 175 -4.91 1.14 -6.20
N HIS A 176 -4.30 0.77 -5.08
CA HIS A 176 -2.85 0.87 -4.93
C HIS A 176 -2.12 -0.13 -5.85
N ALA A 177 -1.02 0.27 -6.49
CA ALA A 177 -0.30 -0.57 -7.47
C ALA A 177 0.23 -1.90 -6.89
N LYS A 178 0.46 -1.95 -5.57
CA LYS A 178 0.89 -3.17 -4.85
C LYS A 178 -0.27 -4.05 -4.38
N ASP A 179 -1.52 -3.66 -4.63
CA ASP A 179 -2.70 -4.41 -4.24
C ASP A 179 -2.90 -5.64 -5.14
N PRO A 180 -3.28 -6.81 -4.59
CA PRO A 180 -3.59 -7.98 -5.41
C PRO A 180 -4.68 -7.73 -6.47
N LEU A 181 -5.64 -6.83 -6.25
CA LEU A 181 -6.67 -6.48 -7.24
C LEU A 181 -6.07 -5.97 -8.55
N MET A 182 -4.84 -5.42 -8.52
CA MET A 182 -4.16 -4.98 -9.72
C MET A 182 -3.90 -6.12 -10.71
N ALA A 183 -3.79 -7.38 -10.26
CA ALA A 183 -3.71 -8.51 -11.18
C ALA A 183 -4.98 -8.63 -12.05
N LEU A 184 -6.16 -8.43 -11.45
CA LEU A 184 -7.44 -8.45 -12.15
C LEU A 184 -7.65 -7.19 -13.01
N VAL A 185 -7.23 -6.02 -12.53
CA VAL A 185 -7.26 -4.78 -13.35
C VAL A 185 -6.37 -4.96 -14.59
N SER A 186 -5.15 -5.48 -14.44
CA SER A 186 -4.26 -5.78 -15.55
C SER A 186 -4.87 -6.81 -16.52
N GLN A 187 -5.50 -7.86 -16.00
CA GLN A 187 -6.20 -8.85 -16.83
C GLN A 187 -7.34 -8.21 -17.63
N TYR A 188 -8.13 -7.33 -17.01
CA TYR A 188 -9.20 -6.61 -17.69
C TYR A 188 -8.65 -5.72 -18.82
N ARG A 189 -7.65 -4.90 -18.50
CA ARG A 189 -7.00 -3.98 -19.47
C ARG A 189 -6.32 -4.73 -20.62
N ALA A 190 -5.81 -5.93 -20.39
CA ALA A 190 -5.22 -6.79 -21.41
C ALA A 190 -6.26 -7.56 -22.27
N GLY A 191 -7.57 -7.34 -22.06
CA GLY A 191 -8.62 -8.04 -22.80
C GLY A 191 -8.75 -9.51 -22.43
N GLY A 192 -8.40 -9.89 -21.19
CA GLY A 192 -8.51 -11.25 -20.67
C GLY A 192 -7.42 -12.22 -21.11
N LYS A 193 -6.44 -11.77 -21.90
CA LYS A 193 -5.30 -12.58 -22.36
C LYS A 193 -4.07 -12.28 -21.50
N GLY A 194 -3.75 -13.20 -20.60
CA GLY A 194 -2.53 -13.13 -19.78
C GLY A 194 -2.69 -12.32 -18.48
N GLY A 195 -2.21 -12.92 -17.40
CA GLY A 195 -2.20 -12.37 -16.04
C GLY A 195 -1.95 -13.51 -15.06
N THR A 196 -1.12 -13.28 -14.03
CA THR A 196 -1.05 -14.18 -12.87
C THR A 196 -2.44 -14.27 -12.24
N ASP A 197 -2.97 -15.49 -12.08
CA ASP A 197 -4.30 -15.69 -11.51
C ASP A 197 -4.35 -15.02 -10.13
N PHE A 198 -5.31 -14.13 -9.91
CA PHE A 198 -5.53 -13.46 -8.63
C PHE A 198 -5.64 -14.43 -7.44
N PHE A 199 -6.12 -15.66 -7.69
CA PHE A 199 -6.19 -16.72 -6.69
C PHE A 199 -4.89 -17.54 -6.56
N SER A 200 -4.00 -17.49 -7.55
CA SER A 200 -2.68 -18.12 -7.50
C SER A 200 -1.68 -17.38 -6.60
N VAL A 201 -1.96 -16.13 -6.23
CA VAL A 201 -1.16 -15.32 -5.28
C VAL A 201 -1.55 -15.52 -3.81
N GLY A 202 -2.24 -16.62 -3.48
CA GLY A 202 -2.55 -17.01 -2.10
C GLY A 202 -3.80 -16.37 -1.52
N PHE A 203 -4.65 -15.77 -2.35
CA PHE A 203 -5.85 -15.07 -1.92
C PHE A 203 -7.08 -15.98 -1.94
N PHE A 204 -7.20 -16.84 -0.93
CA PHE A 204 -8.27 -17.83 -0.88
C PHE A 204 -9.55 -17.24 -0.25
N GLY A 205 -10.57 -17.01 -1.09
CA GLY A 205 -11.94 -16.73 -0.64
C GLY A 205 -12.41 -15.27 -0.70
N ALA A 206 -11.93 -14.45 -1.65
CA ALA A 206 -12.42 -13.07 -1.79
C ALA A 206 -13.96 -13.01 -1.72
N CYS A 207 -14.44 -12.22 -0.77
CA CYS A 207 -15.82 -11.93 -0.37
C CYS A 207 -16.88 -13.03 -0.59
N ARG A 208 -16.51 -14.30 -0.32
CA ARG A 208 -17.31 -15.54 -0.50
C ARG A 208 -18.81 -15.34 -0.56
#